data_AF-A0AAV9AAZ8-F1
#
_entry.id   AF-A0AAV9AAZ8-F1
#
_cell.length_a   1.000
_cell.length_b   1.000
_cell.length_c   1.000
_cell.angle_alpha   90.00
_cell.angle_beta   90.00
_cell.angle_gamma   90.00
#
_symmetry.space_group_name_H-M   'P 1'
#
loop_
_entity.id
_entity.type
_entity.pdbx_description
1 polymer ?
#
loop_
_entity_poly.entity_id
_entity_poly.type
_entity_poly.pdbx_seq_one_letter_code
_entity_poly.pdbx_strand_id
1 'polypeptide(L)'
;MSAIHHHLFSLLPARSPPPDELLRRPVPFRFSPFKPPKPSRLQARPPPAAGPDLLGDFGARDPFPEEIESRFGEKVLGPSDTEHKILIPTLHALSLSQLRCDPVRPSQPPMPIDEAKALMRKIVGWRLVEGEEGTRIQCVWKVRDFGCGLELVNRIFRVSTAAGHYPNLHLEQPNLVRAEIWTASIGGLSINDFILAAKIDEIPTSDLLPKKRMWA
;
A
#
# COMPACT_ATOMS: atom_id res chain seq x y z
N MET A 1 -48.22 12.09 52.71
CA MET A 1 -48.41 13.17 51.71
C MET A 1 -47.26 13.07 50.72
N SER A 2 -47.37 12.99 49.40
CA SER A 2 -48.37 12.53 48.44
C SER A 2 -47.56 12.34 47.15
N ALA A 3 -47.70 11.21 46.47
CA ALA A 3 -47.11 11.00 45.15
C ALA A 3 -47.91 11.82 44.11
N ILE A 4 -47.24 12.46 43.15
CA ILE A 4 -47.88 12.89 41.90
C ILE A 4 -46.91 12.61 40.74
N HIS A 5 -47.31 11.60 39.96
CA HIS A 5 -46.86 11.28 38.61
C HIS A 5 -47.28 12.40 37.65
N HIS A 6 -46.38 12.89 36.81
CA HIS A 6 -46.76 13.57 35.57
C HIS A 6 -46.10 12.89 34.36
N HIS A 7 -46.93 12.11 33.67
CA HIS A 7 -46.71 11.69 32.29
C HIS A 7 -46.82 12.91 31.38
N LEU A 8 -45.79 13.17 30.56
CA LEU A 8 -45.96 13.92 29.31
C LEU A 8 -45.69 12.97 28.14
N PHE A 9 -46.73 12.79 27.33
CA PHE A 9 -46.79 11.96 26.14
C PHE A 9 -46.95 12.89 24.94
N SER A 10 -46.21 12.62 23.86
CA SER A 10 -46.43 13.11 22.47
C SER A 10 -46.13 14.60 22.23
N LEU A 11 -45.43 15.04 21.17
CA LEU A 11 -45.62 14.74 19.75
C LEU A 11 -44.31 14.99 18.97
N LEU A 12 -43.82 13.98 18.23
CA LEU A 12 -42.80 14.15 17.19
C LEU A 12 -43.50 14.43 15.84
N PRO A 13 -43.11 15.45 15.07
CA PRO A 13 -43.64 15.64 13.72
C PRO A 13 -43.05 14.61 12.73
N ALA A 14 -43.89 14.24 11.76
CA ALA A 14 -43.72 13.16 10.79
C ALA A 14 -42.46 13.31 9.90
N ARG A 15 -41.80 12.17 9.67
CA ARG A 15 -40.73 12.01 8.66
C ARG A 15 -41.30 12.25 7.26
N SER A 16 -40.66 13.11 6.48
CA SER A 16 -40.87 13.23 5.04
C SER A 16 -40.35 11.98 4.32
N PRO A 17 -41.04 11.48 3.27
CA PRO A 17 -40.52 10.39 2.44
C PRO A 17 -39.36 10.88 1.54
N PRO A 18 -38.37 10.03 1.24
CA PRO A 18 -37.31 10.36 0.29
C PRO A 18 -37.86 10.40 -1.15
N PRO A 19 -37.28 11.22 -2.06
CA PRO A 19 -37.71 11.31 -3.45
C PRO A 19 -37.30 10.08 -4.28
N ASP A 20 -38.16 9.78 -5.25
CA ASP A 20 -38.18 8.65 -6.19
C ASP A 20 -36.82 8.17 -6.71
N GLU A 21 -36.60 6.88 -6.51
CA GLU A 21 -35.55 6.07 -7.11
C GLU A 21 -35.91 5.77 -8.59
N LEU A 22 -35.57 6.71 -9.48
CA LEU A 22 -35.69 6.49 -10.92
C LEU A 22 -34.67 5.44 -11.39
N LEU A 23 -35.18 4.23 -11.59
CA LEU A 23 -34.55 3.09 -12.27
C LEU A 23 -33.85 3.50 -13.58
N ARG A 24 -32.53 3.72 -13.53
CA ARG A 24 -31.68 3.69 -14.73
C ARG A 24 -31.51 2.25 -15.18
N ARG A 25 -32.27 1.84 -16.20
CA ARG A 25 -32.04 0.56 -16.89
C ARG A 25 -30.68 0.60 -17.59
N PRO A 26 -29.81 -0.40 -17.41
CA PRO A 26 -28.57 -0.49 -18.18
C PRO A 26 -28.88 -0.88 -19.63
N VAL A 27 -28.32 -0.13 -20.59
CA VAL A 27 -28.33 -0.48 -22.01
C VAL A 27 -27.30 -1.59 -22.23
N PRO A 28 -27.62 -2.72 -22.89
CA PRO A 28 -26.63 -3.76 -23.12
C PRO A 28 -25.59 -3.29 -24.14
N PHE A 29 -24.33 -3.16 -23.70
CA PHE A 29 -23.18 -3.02 -24.58
C PHE A 29 -22.92 -4.34 -25.31
N ARG A 30 -23.09 -4.34 -26.63
CA ARG A 30 -22.83 -5.53 -27.47
C ARG A 30 -21.35 -5.56 -27.84
N PHE A 31 -20.57 -6.40 -27.16
CA PHE A 31 -19.21 -6.73 -27.59
C PHE A 31 -19.27 -7.61 -28.86
N SER A 32 -18.67 -7.14 -29.95
CA SER A 32 -18.30 -8.02 -31.06
C SER A 32 -16.86 -8.48 -30.86
N PRO A 33 -16.56 -9.79 -30.87
CA PRO A 33 -15.19 -10.27 -30.71
C PRO A 33 -14.37 -9.94 -31.96
N PHE A 34 -13.29 -9.20 -31.78
CA PHE A 34 -12.27 -9.01 -32.80
C PHE A 34 -11.56 -10.34 -33.06
N LYS A 35 -11.45 -10.76 -34.32
CA LYS A 35 -10.79 -12.00 -34.73
C LYS A 35 -9.50 -11.63 -35.47
N PRO A 36 -8.30 -11.84 -34.89
CA PRO A 36 -7.06 -11.51 -35.58
C PRO A 36 -6.85 -12.46 -36.78
N PRO A 37 -6.22 -11.99 -37.87
CA PRO A 37 -5.86 -12.85 -38.98
C PRO A 37 -4.83 -13.90 -38.53
N LYS A 38 -4.98 -15.13 -39.03
CA LYS A 38 -4.07 -16.24 -38.71
C LYS A 38 -2.71 -16.00 -39.38
N PRO A 39 -1.57 -16.16 -38.67
CA PRO A 39 -0.26 -16.05 -39.29
C PRO A 39 -0.04 -17.25 -40.24
N SER A 40 0.14 -16.97 -41.52
CA SER A 40 0.66 -17.95 -42.48
C SER A 40 2.14 -18.20 -42.18
N ARG A 41 2.45 -19.37 -41.66
CA ARG A 41 3.82 -19.81 -41.36
C ARG A 41 4.57 -20.05 -42.67
N LEU A 42 5.26 -19.05 -43.19
CA LEU A 42 6.31 -19.26 -44.19
C LEU A 42 7.52 -19.90 -43.48
N GLN A 43 7.89 -21.11 -43.90
CA GLN A 43 9.10 -21.77 -43.44
C GLN A 43 10.31 -21.06 -44.05
N ALA A 44 11.07 -20.31 -43.25
CA ALA A 44 12.38 -19.81 -43.63
C ALA A 44 13.47 -20.64 -42.94
N ARG A 45 14.35 -21.27 -43.74
CA ARG A 45 15.61 -21.87 -43.27
C ARG A 45 16.60 -20.75 -42.91
N PRO A 46 17.42 -20.88 -41.86
CA PRO A 46 18.49 -19.93 -41.61
C PRO A 46 19.69 -20.21 -42.54
N PRO A 47 20.35 -19.18 -43.10
CA PRO A 47 21.68 -19.33 -43.69
C PRO A 47 22.76 -19.35 -42.58
N PRO A 48 23.97 -19.87 -42.86
CA PRO A 48 24.98 -20.12 -41.85
C PRO A 48 25.65 -18.82 -41.39
N ALA A 49 25.94 -18.76 -40.10
CA ALA A 49 26.72 -17.69 -39.46
C ALA A 49 28.14 -17.64 -40.04
N ALA A 50 28.59 -16.45 -40.43
CA ALA A 50 30.00 -16.20 -40.76
C ALA A 50 30.38 -14.74 -40.50
N GLY A 51 30.98 -14.49 -39.33
CA GLY A 51 31.67 -13.25 -38.97
C GLY A 51 32.04 -13.26 -37.48
N PRO A 52 33.31 -12.98 -37.07
CA PRO A 52 33.69 -13.02 -35.67
C PRO A 52 33.34 -11.69 -34.99
N ASP A 53 32.23 -11.69 -34.25
CA ASP A 53 31.79 -10.60 -33.38
C ASP A 53 32.68 -10.52 -32.14
N LEU A 54 33.80 -9.78 -32.24
CA LEU A 54 34.76 -9.58 -31.15
C LEU A 54 34.27 -8.62 -30.05
N LEU A 55 33.04 -8.11 -30.15
CA LEU A 55 32.40 -7.32 -29.10
C LEU A 55 30.91 -7.69 -29.08
N GLY A 56 30.60 -8.74 -28.31
CA GLY A 56 29.30 -9.40 -28.31
C GLY A 56 28.12 -8.44 -28.14
N ASP A 57 27.19 -8.53 -29.10
CA ASP A 57 25.74 -8.60 -28.92
C ASP A 57 25.21 -8.08 -27.56
N PHE A 58 25.30 -6.77 -27.34
CA PHE A 58 24.48 -6.10 -26.34
C PHE A 58 23.06 -5.92 -26.89
N GLY A 59 22.35 -7.04 -27.06
CA GLY A 59 20.89 -7.13 -27.03
C GLY A 59 20.09 -6.44 -28.14
N ALA A 60 20.75 -5.93 -29.19
CA ALA A 60 20.06 -5.37 -30.34
C ALA A 60 19.89 -6.47 -31.38
N ARG A 61 18.68 -7.03 -31.48
CA ARG A 61 18.36 -7.90 -32.62
C ARG A 61 18.51 -7.09 -33.91
N ASP A 62 19.10 -7.70 -34.93
CA ASP A 62 19.08 -7.13 -36.27
C ASP A 62 17.64 -6.82 -36.70
N PRO A 63 17.38 -5.60 -37.21
CA PRO A 63 16.06 -5.24 -37.70
C PRO A 63 15.70 -6.08 -38.93
N PHE A 64 14.44 -6.47 -39.03
CA PHE A 64 13.95 -7.19 -40.21
C PHE A 64 13.94 -6.29 -41.46
N PRO A 65 14.05 -6.86 -42.67
CA PRO A 65 13.98 -6.09 -43.92
C PRO A 65 12.74 -5.19 -44.00
N GLU A 66 11.60 -5.68 -43.55
CA GLU A 66 10.33 -4.94 -43.51
C GLU A 66 10.34 -3.79 -42.48
N GLU A 67 11.08 -3.93 -41.37
CA GLU A 67 11.26 -2.87 -40.37
C GLU A 67 12.12 -1.72 -40.95
N ILE A 68 13.16 -2.05 -41.73
CA ILE A 68 14.01 -1.08 -42.42
C ILE A 68 13.21 -0.34 -43.50
N GLU A 69 12.44 -1.06 -44.31
CA GLU A 69 11.58 -0.47 -45.36
C GLU A 69 10.52 0.47 -44.77
N SER A 70 9.97 0.14 -43.61
CA SER A 70 8.96 0.95 -42.94
C SER A 70 9.49 2.31 -42.45
N ARG A 71 10.82 2.46 -42.33
CA ARG A 71 11.51 3.59 -41.70
C ARG A 71 10.95 3.93 -40.32
N PHE A 72 10.53 2.91 -39.56
CA PHE A 72 9.86 3.09 -38.27
C PHE A 72 10.66 4.00 -37.32
N GLY A 73 11.99 3.84 -37.25
CA GLY A 73 12.87 4.67 -36.43
C GLY A 73 12.99 6.14 -36.87
N GLU A 74 12.73 6.45 -38.14
CA GLU A 74 12.70 7.83 -38.66
C GLU A 74 11.31 8.46 -38.53
N LYS A 75 10.26 7.64 -38.64
CA LYS A 75 8.86 8.09 -38.66
C LYS A 75 8.28 8.25 -37.26
N VAL A 76 8.79 7.48 -36.30
CA VAL A 76 8.53 7.64 -34.87
C VAL A 76 9.71 8.40 -34.29
N LEU A 77 9.78 9.70 -34.60
CA LEU A 77 10.52 10.60 -33.74
C LEU A 77 9.82 10.54 -32.39
N GLY A 78 10.40 9.81 -31.43
CA GLY A 78 10.02 9.96 -30.03
C GLY A 78 10.00 11.46 -29.69
N PRO A 79 9.18 11.92 -28.73
CA PRO A 79 9.10 13.33 -28.41
C PRO A 79 10.52 13.91 -28.29
N SER A 80 10.87 14.86 -29.17
CA SER A 80 12.23 15.41 -29.25
C SER A 80 12.66 16.08 -27.94
N ASP A 81 11.68 16.41 -27.09
CA ASP A 81 11.82 16.96 -25.75
C ASP A 81 11.67 15.92 -24.63
N THR A 82 11.98 14.64 -24.87
CA THR A 82 12.13 13.68 -23.76
C THR A 82 13.48 13.91 -23.08
N GLU A 83 13.62 15.03 -22.37
CA GLU A 83 14.71 15.21 -21.42
C GLU A 83 14.55 14.11 -20.36
N HIS A 84 15.35 13.05 -20.48
CA HIS A 84 15.43 12.01 -19.46
C HIS A 84 16.08 12.59 -18.21
N LYS A 85 15.31 13.34 -17.42
CA LYS A 85 15.71 13.72 -16.06
C LYS A 85 15.73 12.45 -15.24
N ILE A 86 16.93 11.89 -15.07
CA ILE A 86 17.18 10.93 -14.00
C ILE A 86 16.97 11.73 -12.71
N LEU A 87 15.74 11.67 -12.18
CA LEU A 87 15.44 12.23 -10.88
C LEU A 87 16.31 11.46 -9.89
N ILE A 88 17.38 12.10 -9.41
CA ILE A 88 18.09 11.66 -8.21
C ILE A 88 16.99 11.38 -7.18
N PRO A 89 16.95 10.22 -6.51
CA PRO A 89 15.89 9.93 -5.56
C PRO A 89 15.88 11.03 -4.51
N THR A 90 14.97 11.99 -4.65
CA THR A 90 14.62 12.91 -3.57
C THR A 90 14.25 12.06 -2.36
N LEU A 91 14.43 12.56 -1.13
CA LEU A 91 14.04 11.84 0.10
C LEU A 91 12.63 11.20 0.02
N HIS A 92 11.72 11.79 -0.77
CA HIS A 92 10.40 11.24 -1.08
C HIS A 92 10.35 9.88 -1.79
N ALA A 93 11.40 9.53 -2.54
CA ALA A 93 11.56 8.27 -3.27
C ALA A 93 12.16 7.16 -2.40
N LEU A 94 12.77 7.50 -1.25
CA LEU A 94 13.23 6.49 -0.30
C LEU A 94 12.03 5.84 0.39
N SER A 95 12.16 4.54 0.69
CA SER A 95 11.20 3.83 1.53
C SER A 95 11.15 4.47 2.91
N LEU A 96 9.97 4.55 3.53
CA LEU A 96 9.84 5.06 4.90
C LEU A 96 10.71 4.29 5.89
N SER A 97 10.92 2.99 5.65
CA SER A 97 11.79 2.14 6.49
C SER A 97 13.26 2.56 6.47
N GLN A 98 13.71 3.26 5.42
CA GLN A 98 15.09 3.75 5.30
C GLN A 98 15.31 5.09 6.02
N LEU A 99 14.24 5.76 6.42
CA LEU A 99 14.31 7.03 7.13
C LEU A 99 14.67 6.81 8.61
N ARG A 100 15.19 7.87 9.24
CA ARG A 100 15.49 7.91 10.68
C ARG A 100 14.39 8.65 11.42
N CYS A 101 14.13 8.22 12.65
CA CYS A 101 13.22 8.94 13.52
C CYS A 101 13.98 10.11 14.15
N ASP A 102 13.52 11.33 13.92
CA ASP A 102 14.13 12.54 14.48
C ASP A 102 13.34 13.01 15.72
N PRO A 103 13.98 13.59 16.74
CA PRO A 103 13.28 14.07 17.92
C PRO A 103 12.17 15.07 17.58
N VAL A 104 10.95 14.79 18.03
CA VAL A 104 9.79 15.67 17.84
C VAL A 104 9.76 16.73 18.94
N ARG A 105 9.53 17.99 18.57
CA ARG A 105 9.39 19.09 19.53
C ARG A 105 7.99 19.04 20.16
N PRO A 106 7.85 19.19 21.49
CA PRO A 106 6.53 19.14 22.16
C PRO A 106 5.52 20.19 21.66
N SER A 107 5.97 21.31 21.09
CA SER A 107 5.09 22.36 20.57
C SER A 107 4.68 22.19 19.10
N GLN A 108 5.16 21.13 18.44
CA GLN A 108 4.80 20.86 17.05
C GLN A 108 3.35 20.37 16.97
N PRO A 109 2.53 20.86 16.02
CA PRO A 109 1.19 20.35 15.84
C PRO A 109 1.22 18.90 15.30
N PRO A 110 0.19 18.09 15.62
CA PRO A 110 0.05 16.76 15.05
C PRO A 110 -0.14 16.83 13.54
N MET A 111 0.27 15.76 12.85
CA MET A 111 0.16 15.62 11.40
C MET A 111 -1.31 15.73 10.94
N PRO A 112 -1.60 16.49 9.87
CA PRO A 112 -2.95 16.59 9.33
C PRO A 112 -3.42 15.23 8.77
N ILE A 113 -4.72 14.97 8.89
CA ILE A 113 -5.32 13.68 8.52
C ILE A 113 -5.11 13.29 7.05
N ASP A 114 -5.06 14.27 6.14
CA ASP A 114 -4.87 14.01 4.71
C ASP A 114 -3.45 13.55 4.39
N GLU A 115 -2.46 14.07 5.11
CA GLU A 115 -1.07 13.61 5.03
C GLU A 115 -0.93 12.22 5.64
N ALA A 116 -1.56 11.98 6.80
CA ALA A 116 -1.60 10.65 7.42
C ALA A 116 -2.19 9.61 6.46
N LYS A 117 -3.33 9.92 5.80
CA LYS A 117 -3.94 9.06 4.76
C LYS A 117 -3.02 8.83 3.57
N ALA A 118 -2.18 9.81 3.21
CA ALA A 118 -1.20 9.64 2.15
C ALA A 118 -0.08 8.67 2.53
N LEU A 119 0.42 8.78 3.76
CA LEU A 119 1.46 7.90 4.30
C LEU A 119 0.96 6.48 4.60
N MET A 120 -0.33 6.31 4.93
CA MET A 120 -0.95 5.00 5.08
C MET A 120 -0.78 4.10 3.86
N ARG A 121 -0.62 4.66 2.65
CA ARG A 121 -0.37 3.88 1.43
C ARG A 121 1.06 3.30 1.34
N LYS A 122 1.96 3.77 2.20
CA LYS A 122 3.36 3.34 2.26
C LYS A 122 3.62 2.25 3.32
N ILE A 123 2.61 1.90 4.12
CA ILE A 123 2.69 0.88 5.18
C ILE A 123 1.55 -0.12 5.01
N VAL A 124 1.78 -1.38 5.37
CA VAL A 124 0.87 -2.50 5.04
C VAL A 124 0.29 -3.10 6.32
N GLY A 125 -1.03 -3.30 6.36
CA GLY A 125 -1.72 -3.93 7.50
C GLY A 125 -2.07 -2.97 8.65
N TRP A 126 -1.66 -1.71 8.54
CA TRP A 126 -2.01 -0.66 9.49
C TRP A 126 -3.37 -0.03 9.16
N ARG A 127 -4.03 0.55 10.17
CA ARG A 127 -5.24 1.37 10.03
C ARG A 127 -5.16 2.60 10.93
N LEU A 128 -5.86 3.66 10.55
CA LEU A 128 -6.08 4.82 11.42
C LEU A 128 -7.20 4.52 12.42
N VAL A 129 -6.97 4.87 13.68
CA VAL A 129 -7.94 4.71 14.77
C VAL A 129 -7.95 6.01 15.58
N GLU A 130 -9.13 6.46 15.99
CA GLU A 130 -9.27 7.57 16.92
C GLU A 130 -9.15 7.06 18.36
N GLY A 131 -8.28 7.68 19.15
CA GLY A 131 -8.16 7.43 20.58
C GLY A 131 -8.42 8.71 21.39
N GLU A 132 -8.47 8.57 22.70
CA GLU A 132 -8.71 9.69 23.63
C GLU A 132 -7.65 10.79 23.52
N GLU A 133 -6.40 10.41 23.22
CA GLU A 133 -5.25 11.31 23.09
C GLU A 133 -4.98 11.76 21.64
N GLY A 134 -5.91 11.49 20.72
CA GLY A 134 -5.79 11.82 19.29
C GLY A 134 -5.73 10.59 18.38
N THR A 135 -5.49 10.85 17.09
CA THR A 135 -5.40 9.80 16.06
C THR A 135 -4.14 8.95 16.23
N ARG A 136 -4.28 7.64 16.02
CA ARG A 136 -3.23 6.63 16.14
C ARG A 136 -3.22 5.74 14.92
N ILE A 137 -2.09 5.07 14.64
CA ILE A 137 -2.05 3.94 13.71
C ILE A 137 -2.02 2.64 14.49
N GLN A 138 -2.74 1.64 13.99
CA GLN A 138 -2.91 0.36 14.65
C GLN A 138 -2.70 -0.79 13.67
N CYS A 139 -1.93 -1.80 14.06
CA CYS A 139 -1.79 -3.06 13.33
C CYS A 139 -2.12 -4.23 14.26
N VAL A 140 -2.71 -5.29 13.70
CA VAL A 140 -3.10 -6.48 14.45
C VAL A 140 -2.65 -7.73 13.70
N TRP A 141 -1.89 -8.58 14.38
CA TRP A 141 -1.44 -9.87 13.89
C TRP A 141 -2.11 -10.99 14.65
N LYS A 142 -2.71 -11.94 13.92
CA LYS A 142 -3.15 -13.22 14.47
C LYS A 142 -2.05 -14.25 14.24
N VAL A 143 -1.33 -14.60 15.29
CA VAL A 143 -0.20 -15.54 15.25
C VAL A 143 -0.67 -16.97 15.54
N ARG A 144 0.21 -17.95 15.39
CA ARG A 144 -0.10 -19.37 15.60
C ARG A 144 -0.50 -19.67 17.05
N ASP A 145 0.25 -19.13 18.00
CA ASP A 145 0.12 -19.40 19.43
C ASP A 145 0.71 -18.23 20.26
N PHE A 146 0.50 -18.26 21.57
CA PHE A 146 0.97 -17.20 22.49
C PHE A 146 2.49 -17.02 22.46
N GLY A 147 3.25 -18.12 22.32
CA GLY A 147 4.71 -18.10 22.24
C GLY A 147 5.20 -17.37 20.99
N CYS A 148 4.55 -17.61 19.85
CA CYS A 148 4.79 -16.85 18.62
C CYS A 148 4.45 -15.36 18.78
N GLY A 149 3.46 -15.04 19.61
CA GLY A 149 3.09 -13.66 19.93
C GLY A 149 4.19 -12.95 20.72
N LEU A 150 4.75 -13.62 21.73
CA LEU A 150 5.88 -13.10 22.50
C LEU A 150 7.13 -12.91 21.61
N GLU A 151 7.40 -13.85 20.70
CA GLU A 151 8.48 -13.74 19.73
C GLU A 151 8.29 -12.51 18.80
N LEU A 152 7.07 -12.29 18.30
CA LEU A 152 6.77 -11.10 17.50
C LEU A 152 7.02 -9.81 18.29
N VAL A 153 6.57 -9.76 19.56
CA VAL A 153 6.80 -8.60 20.45
C VAL A 153 8.30 -8.34 20.63
N ASN A 154 9.11 -9.38 20.83
CA ASN A 154 10.57 -9.23 20.94
C ASN A 154 11.20 -8.70 19.64
N ARG A 155 10.75 -9.17 18.47
CA ARG A 155 11.24 -8.66 17.18
C ARG A 155 10.90 -7.17 17.01
N ILE A 156 9.66 -6.79 17.32
CA ILE A 156 9.23 -5.39 17.27
C ILE A 156 10.03 -4.53 18.24
N PHE A 157 10.28 -5.03 19.46
CA PHE A 157 11.08 -4.32 20.46
C PHE A 157 12.49 -4.00 19.94
N ARG A 158 13.17 -4.96 19.30
CA ARG A 158 14.51 -4.74 18.71
C ARG A 158 14.51 -3.65 17.64
N VAL A 159 13.49 -3.63 16.77
CA VAL A 159 13.33 -2.59 15.75
C VAL A 159 13.07 -1.23 16.40
N SER A 160 12.21 -1.19 17.42
CA SER A 160 11.83 0.02 18.15
C SER A 160 13.01 0.63 18.89
N THR A 161 13.83 -0.19 19.56
CA THR A 161 15.06 0.24 20.23
C THR A 161 16.05 0.84 19.24
N ALA A 162 16.25 0.22 18.08
CA ALA A 162 17.14 0.76 17.04
C ALA A 162 16.62 2.07 16.44
N ALA A 163 15.29 2.24 16.36
CA ALA A 163 14.66 3.46 15.87
C ALA A 163 14.60 4.58 16.94
N GLY A 164 14.68 4.24 18.23
CA GLY A 164 14.49 5.20 19.33
C GLY A 164 13.04 5.67 19.47
N HIS A 165 12.08 4.92 18.94
CA HIS A 165 10.64 5.23 18.99
C HIS A 165 9.88 3.94 19.30
N TYR A 166 8.93 3.98 20.24
CA TYR A 166 8.32 2.78 20.80
C TYR A 166 6.82 2.71 20.53
N PRO A 167 6.31 1.55 20.05
CA PRO A 167 4.89 1.29 19.94
C PRO A 167 4.32 0.83 21.27
N ASN A 168 3.03 1.03 21.47
CA ASN A 168 2.27 0.36 22.52
C ASN A 168 1.87 -1.02 22.02
N LEU A 169 2.37 -2.07 22.70
CA LEU A 169 2.17 -3.46 22.31
C LEU A 169 1.25 -4.17 23.29
N HIS A 170 0.24 -4.84 22.75
CA HIS A 170 -0.69 -5.67 23.49
C HIS A 170 -0.60 -7.10 22.97
N LEU A 171 -0.25 -8.03 23.86
CA LEU A 171 -0.31 -9.47 23.59
C LEU A 171 -1.54 -10.02 24.30
N GLU A 172 -2.54 -10.41 23.52
CA GLU A 172 -3.81 -10.94 24.00
C GLU A 172 -3.89 -12.45 23.78
N GLN A 173 -4.42 -13.14 24.79
CA GLN A 173 -4.65 -14.57 24.69
C GLN A 173 -5.81 -14.86 23.73
N PRO A 174 -5.73 -15.96 22.95
CA PRO A 174 -4.65 -16.94 22.94
C PRO A 174 -3.48 -16.58 22.01
N ASN A 175 -3.67 -15.72 21.01
CA ASN A 175 -2.71 -15.58 19.90
C ASN A 175 -2.86 -14.27 19.09
N LEU A 176 -3.24 -13.17 19.74
CA LEU A 176 -3.41 -11.88 19.07
C LEU A 176 -2.34 -10.90 19.55
N VAL A 177 -1.65 -10.25 18.63
CA VAL A 177 -0.73 -9.14 18.91
C VAL A 177 -1.30 -7.88 18.28
N ARG A 178 -1.44 -6.81 19.05
CA ARG A 178 -1.82 -5.49 18.58
C ARG A 178 -0.70 -4.50 18.86
N ALA A 179 -0.33 -3.73 17.85
CA ALA A 179 0.54 -2.56 18.00
C ALA A 179 -0.27 -1.30 17.75
N GLU A 180 -0.09 -0.30 18.60
CA GLU A 180 -0.60 1.06 18.44
C GLU A 180 0.56 2.05 18.50
N ILE A 181 0.58 3.01 17.60
CA ILE A 181 1.66 4.01 17.51
C ILE A 181 1.05 5.39 17.39
N TRP A 182 1.51 6.29 18.26
CA TRP A 182 1.29 7.72 18.19
C TRP A 182 2.39 8.43 18.98
N THR A 183 2.55 9.72 18.72
CA THR A 183 3.49 10.57 19.44
C THR A 183 2.73 11.34 20.52
N ALA A 184 2.74 10.80 21.75
CA ALA A 184 1.99 11.37 22.89
C ALA A 184 2.36 12.83 23.20
N SER A 185 3.62 13.23 22.99
CA SER A 185 4.10 14.60 23.27
C SER A 185 3.43 15.69 22.42
N ILE A 186 2.83 15.33 21.29
CA ILE A 186 2.11 16.26 20.39
C ILE A 186 0.62 15.94 20.27
N GLY A 187 0.12 14.94 21.03
CA GLY A 187 -1.29 14.55 21.01
C GLY A 187 -1.78 14.02 19.66
N GLY A 188 -0.95 13.26 18.94
CA GLY A 188 -1.35 12.68 17.65
C GLY A 188 -0.21 12.04 16.86
N LEU A 189 -0.38 11.98 15.55
CA LEU A 189 0.58 11.35 14.63
C LEU A 189 1.72 12.29 14.26
N SER A 190 2.92 11.72 14.15
CA SER A 190 4.10 12.31 13.55
C SER A 190 4.65 11.41 12.44
N ILE A 191 5.59 11.92 11.64
CA ILE A 191 6.26 11.11 10.62
C ILE A 191 6.99 9.89 11.21
N ASN A 192 7.50 10.00 12.44
CA ASN A 192 8.21 8.92 13.12
C ASN A 192 7.32 7.69 13.35
N ASP A 193 6.02 7.91 13.56
CA ASP A 193 5.06 6.82 13.74
C ASP A 193 4.99 5.96 12.48
N PHE A 194 4.96 6.60 11.30
CA PHE A 194 4.95 5.91 10.01
C PHE A 194 6.30 5.30 9.64
N ILE A 195 7.42 5.94 10.02
CA ILE A 195 8.76 5.37 9.85
C ILE A 195 8.91 4.08 10.67
N LEU A 196 8.50 4.11 11.94
CA LEU A 196 8.53 2.92 12.79
C LEU A 196 7.61 1.82 12.26
N ALA A 197 6.39 2.16 11.86
CA ALA A 197 5.46 1.21 11.24
C ALA A 197 6.06 0.54 9.99
N ALA A 198 6.68 1.32 9.10
CA ALA A 198 7.35 0.79 7.92
C ALA A 198 8.51 -0.15 8.25
N LYS A 199 9.28 0.13 9.32
CA LYS A 199 10.34 -0.77 9.80
C LYS A 199 9.78 -2.05 10.42
N ILE A 200 8.63 -1.97 11.09
CA ILE A 200 7.94 -3.15 11.64
C ILE A 200 7.44 -4.05 10.50
N ASP A 201 6.99 -3.46 9.38
CA ASP A 201 6.52 -4.23 8.21
C ASP A 201 7.63 -5.09 7.58
N GLU A 202 8.90 -4.73 7.75
CA GLU A 202 10.05 -5.51 7.28
C GLU A 202 10.36 -6.74 8.16
N ILE A 203 9.71 -6.87 9.32
CA ILE A 203 9.91 -8.03 10.19
C ILE A 203 9.32 -9.28 9.51
N PRO A 204 10.09 -10.36 9.32
CA PRO A 204 9.54 -11.60 8.81
C PRO A 204 8.54 -12.17 9.83
N THR A 205 7.30 -12.37 9.38
CA THR A 205 6.21 -12.92 10.21
C THR A 205 5.73 -14.29 9.74
N SER A 206 6.19 -14.77 8.58
CA SER A 206 5.71 -16.01 7.96
C SER A 206 5.85 -17.26 8.84
N ASP A 207 6.86 -17.30 9.70
CA ASP A 207 7.12 -18.38 10.65
C ASP A 207 6.20 -18.35 11.88
N LEU A 208 5.62 -17.17 12.18
CA LEU A 208 4.78 -16.91 13.34
C LEU A 208 3.28 -17.02 13.02
N LEU A 209 2.90 -16.90 11.75
CA LEU A 209 1.50 -16.95 11.32
C LEU A 209 0.95 -18.40 11.31
N PRO A 210 -0.37 -18.58 11.49
CA PRO A 210 -1.02 -19.86 11.33
C PRO A 210 -0.77 -20.46 9.94
N LYS A 211 -0.35 -21.72 9.87
CA LYS A 211 -0.17 -22.42 8.59
C LYS A 211 -1.52 -22.59 7.90
N LYS A 212 -1.66 -22.10 6.67
CA LYS A 212 -2.82 -22.41 5.83
C LYS A 212 -2.79 -23.91 5.52
N ARG A 213 -3.83 -24.62 5.92
CA ARG A 213 -4.00 -26.04 5.55
C ARG A 213 -4.46 -26.07 4.09
N MET A 214 -3.53 -26.33 3.18
CA MET A 214 -3.86 -26.63 1.79
C MET A 214 -4.46 -28.04 1.78
N TRP A 215 -5.75 -28.16 1.49
CA TRP A 215 -6.33 -29.44 1.12
C TRP A 215 -5.89 -29.72 -0.32
N ALA A 216 -5.31 -30.89 -0.55
CA ALA A 216 -4.94 -31.41 -1.86
C ALA A 216 -5.92 -32.54 -2.22
#